data_AF-A0A2T2V3M2-F1
#
_entry.id   AF-A0A2T2V3M2-F1
#
_cell.length_a   1.000
_cell.length_b   1.000
_cell.length_c   1.000
_cell.angle_alpha   90.00
_cell.angle_beta   90.00
_cell.angle_gamma   90.00
#
_symmetry.space_group_name_H-M   'P 1'
#
loop_
_entity.id
_entity.type
_entity.pdbx_description
1 polymer ?
#
loop_
_entity_poly.entity_id
_entity_poly.type
_entity_poly.pdbx_seq_one_letter_code
_entity_poly.pdbx_strand_id
1 'polypeptide(L)'
;MPPLRFLRCLGFLVAATLLGGEFPAHAQQQQQQNEMEAPPPSPGETGDAAPPDTSEAITYEDAIRMALERNYRLRQARNDVATRSISVDQNRAEYYPNLNVSVGGSRDFGRNFSQSEGGIISQTSNSANFGASSNLLLFDGFRRDATLDRAQARTEAAGNTLRRTRQDVVYQVLERYIGLAQNRALVEVRQEQLQLRQDQLDQTRAQIEVGERAPSAIYQLQADVASARQQLLQARRDARISKTELVRLLVLDPFGDYTFATEGLRSRLDTSGTGAQAPRRYRLEDLLATAYQERPDLRAQRASINAEEQSVRAARASWWPSLRLSASYGSSYYSLSQRPIEGTGAPPETVQITPEGGGAPVEIPVPGTGQQPDFERTSFFEQLDARRGGSISLSFSYPLFDRFQRSYEIEQAQVQLESTRFQKELLRQNIAVEARQALVSYRDARTSLEVARKQLEAARQAQEAAQQRYRLGAATYVELAEANAALADARTALVNAQFDLLLQRENIDYITGTLDPESPLAP
;
A
#
# COMPACT_ATOMS: atom_id res chain seq x y z
N MET A 1 -35.85 -9.58 8.01
CA MET A 1 -37.07 -8.92 8.54
C MET A 1 -36.86 -8.69 10.02
N PRO A 2 -36.54 -7.46 10.45
CA PRO A 2 -37.57 -6.61 11.10
C PRO A 2 -37.35 -5.09 10.90
N PRO A 3 -38.15 -4.36 10.09
CA PRO A 3 -38.00 -2.89 9.97
C PRO A 3 -39.25 -2.07 10.37
N LEU A 4 -40.25 -2.65 11.06
CA LEU A 4 -41.47 -1.91 11.42
C LEU A 4 -41.38 -1.12 12.73
N ARG A 5 -40.42 -1.43 13.61
CA ARG A 5 -40.23 -0.68 14.88
C ARG A 5 -39.35 0.57 14.72
N PHE A 6 -38.43 0.59 13.75
CA PHE A 6 -37.52 1.73 13.51
C PHE A 6 -38.23 2.96 12.91
N LEU A 7 -39.22 2.75 12.02
CA LEU A 7 -40.01 3.84 11.42
C LEU A 7 -40.87 4.60 12.44
N ARG A 8 -41.34 3.94 13.51
CA ARG A 8 -42.08 4.61 14.58
C ARG A 8 -41.18 5.50 15.44
N CYS A 9 -39.95 5.07 15.74
CA CYS A 9 -39.00 5.86 16.53
C CYS A 9 -38.48 7.09 15.76
N LEU A 10 -38.22 6.97 14.45
CA LEU A 10 -37.77 8.10 13.63
C LEU A 10 -38.87 9.17 13.44
N GLY A 11 -40.14 8.74 13.31
CA GLY A 11 -41.30 9.64 13.27
C GLY A 11 -41.47 10.47 14.55
N PHE A 12 -41.14 9.91 15.72
CA PHE A 12 -41.19 10.63 17.00
C PHE A 12 -40.10 11.71 17.13
N LEU A 13 -38.91 11.48 16.58
CA LEU A 13 -37.78 12.39 16.73
C LEU A 13 -37.90 13.64 15.83
N VAL A 14 -38.54 13.51 14.66
CA VAL A 14 -38.91 14.64 13.79
C VAL A 14 -40.17 15.36 14.29
N ALA A 15 -41.10 14.64 14.92
CA ALA A 15 -42.24 15.29 15.58
C ALA A 15 -41.81 16.17 16.77
N ALA A 16 -40.79 15.75 17.54
CA ALA A 16 -40.29 16.48 18.70
C ALA A 16 -39.57 17.80 18.34
N THR A 17 -38.92 17.90 17.18
CA THR A 17 -38.28 19.15 16.72
C THR A 17 -39.26 20.13 16.06
N LEU A 18 -40.43 19.66 15.60
CA LEU A 18 -41.45 20.49 14.94
C LEU A 18 -42.56 20.99 15.89
N LEU A 19 -42.78 20.31 17.02
CA LEU A 19 -43.78 20.66 18.05
C LEU A 19 -43.12 21.34 19.27
N GLY A 20 -42.64 22.57 19.08
CA GLY A 20 -42.54 23.64 20.08
C GLY A 20 -42.25 23.29 21.56
N GLY A 21 -41.28 22.43 21.86
CA GLY A 21 -40.75 22.29 23.22
C GLY A 21 -39.82 23.45 23.55
N GLU A 22 -40.26 24.37 24.42
CA GLU A 22 -39.42 25.40 25.03
C GLU A 22 -38.30 24.75 25.85
N PHE A 23 -37.05 25.11 25.57
CA PHE A 23 -35.92 24.86 26.47
C PHE A 23 -35.59 26.15 27.22
N PRO A 24 -35.54 26.15 28.57
CA PRO A 24 -35.07 27.31 29.33
C PRO A 24 -33.56 27.45 29.19
N ALA A 25 -33.13 28.67 28.87
CA ALA A 25 -31.74 29.09 28.93
C ALA A 25 -31.36 29.41 30.39
N HIS A 26 -30.28 28.77 30.84
CA HIS A 26 -29.26 29.21 31.82
C HIS A 26 -28.91 28.08 32.79
N ALA A 27 -27.69 27.54 32.69
CA ALA A 27 -26.70 27.55 33.77
C ALA A 27 -25.46 26.71 33.42
N GLN A 28 -24.32 27.36 33.56
CA GLN A 28 -23.08 26.83 34.14
C GLN A 28 -22.23 25.82 33.36
N GLN A 29 -21.14 26.37 32.82
CA GLN A 29 -19.79 25.88 33.04
C GLN A 29 -19.62 25.16 34.38
N GLN A 30 -19.25 23.88 34.32
CA GLN A 30 -18.17 23.20 35.05
C GLN A 30 -18.57 21.74 35.27
N GLN A 31 -17.91 20.82 34.56
CA GLN A 31 -17.15 19.73 35.17
C GLN A 31 -16.73 18.70 34.11
N GLN A 32 -15.41 18.43 34.13
CA GLN A 32 -14.79 17.12 33.93
C GLN A 32 -14.86 16.57 32.49
N GLN A 33 -13.75 16.61 31.74
CA GLN A 33 -12.73 15.54 31.81
C GLN A 33 -13.38 14.17 32.03
N ASN A 34 -13.78 13.53 30.92
CA ASN A 34 -13.79 12.09 30.80
C ASN A 34 -13.63 11.75 29.31
N GLU A 35 -12.42 11.25 29.04
CA GLU A 35 -12.06 10.22 28.07
C GLU A 35 -13.19 9.74 27.15
N MET A 36 -13.10 10.07 25.86
CA MET A 36 -13.62 9.21 24.80
C MET A 36 -12.46 8.38 24.27
N GLU A 37 -12.27 7.27 24.97
CA GLU A 37 -11.54 6.09 24.53
C GLU A 37 -12.14 5.61 23.20
N ALA A 38 -11.29 5.48 22.18
CA ALA A 38 -11.66 4.85 20.93
C ALA A 38 -12.07 3.39 21.19
N PRO A 39 -13.04 2.81 20.46
CA PRO A 39 -13.39 1.41 20.63
C PRO A 39 -12.15 0.54 20.35
N PRO A 40 -11.83 -0.44 21.22
CA PRO A 40 -10.66 -1.28 21.02
C PRO A 40 -10.81 -2.07 19.71
N PRO A 41 -9.73 -2.27 18.93
CA PRO A 41 -9.75 -3.27 17.88
C PRO A 41 -10.00 -4.65 18.53
N SER A 42 -10.95 -5.40 17.98
CA SER A 42 -11.28 -6.76 18.39
C SER A 42 -10.00 -7.63 18.45
N PRO A 43 -9.73 -8.33 19.56
CA PRO A 43 -8.63 -9.28 19.64
C PRO A 43 -9.07 -10.59 18.97
N GLY A 44 -8.52 -10.87 17.80
CA GLY A 44 -8.80 -12.10 17.07
C GLY A 44 -7.77 -12.34 15.99
N GLU A 45 -6.80 -13.19 16.33
CA GLU A 45 -5.77 -13.78 15.46
C GLU A 45 -4.60 -12.87 15.04
N THR A 46 -4.00 -12.19 16.00
CA THR A 46 -2.53 -12.20 16.02
C THR A 46 -2.11 -13.61 16.43
N GLY A 47 -1.72 -14.41 15.44
CA GLY A 47 -0.71 -15.44 15.66
C GLY A 47 0.54 -14.70 16.11
N ASP A 48 0.61 -14.43 17.42
CA ASP A 48 1.74 -13.84 18.09
C ASP A 48 2.82 -14.92 18.04
N ALA A 49 3.59 -14.91 16.94
CA ALA A 49 4.86 -15.58 16.89
C ALA A 49 5.69 -14.90 17.97
N ALA A 50 5.68 -15.51 19.17
CA ALA A 50 6.48 -15.13 20.32
C ALA A 50 7.88 -14.70 19.83
N PRO A 51 8.44 -13.60 20.36
CA PRO A 51 9.84 -13.29 20.08
C PRO A 51 10.64 -14.57 20.33
N PRO A 52 11.51 -14.99 19.39
CA PRO A 52 12.30 -16.19 19.59
C PRO A 52 12.97 -16.09 20.96
N ASP A 53 12.87 -17.16 21.75
CA ASP A 53 13.56 -17.28 23.02
C ASP A 53 15.00 -16.76 22.82
N THR A 54 15.39 -15.79 23.65
CA THR A 54 16.57 -14.92 23.49
C THR A 54 17.93 -15.65 23.55
N SER A 55 17.93 -16.97 23.41
CA SER A 55 19.12 -17.84 23.39
C SER A 55 19.40 -18.52 22.05
N GLU A 56 18.45 -18.54 21.10
CA GLU A 56 18.66 -19.20 19.80
C GLU A 56 19.09 -18.19 18.73
N ALA A 57 20.23 -18.46 18.07
CA ALA A 57 20.78 -17.56 17.07
C ALA A 57 19.93 -17.58 15.78
N ILE A 58 19.49 -16.41 15.33
CA ILE A 58 18.62 -16.26 14.16
C ILE A 58 19.38 -16.71 12.90
N THR A 59 18.87 -17.74 12.24
CA THR A 59 19.42 -18.26 10.98
C THR A 59 19.02 -17.38 9.79
N TYR A 60 19.57 -17.67 8.61
CA TYR A 60 19.19 -16.96 7.39
C TYR A 60 17.71 -17.22 7.03
N GLU A 61 17.30 -18.49 7.14
CA GLU A 61 15.94 -18.94 6.87
C GLU A 61 14.93 -18.29 7.83
N ASP A 62 15.29 -18.14 9.11
CA ASP A 62 14.49 -17.41 10.08
C ASP A 62 14.38 -15.92 9.75
N ALA A 63 15.47 -15.30 9.32
CA ALA A 63 15.48 -13.89 8.93
C ALA A 63 14.55 -13.64 7.73
N ILE A 64 14.55 -14.52 6.71
CA ILE A 64 13.58 -14.45 5.61
C ILE A 64 12.16 -14.54 6.16
N ARG A 65 11.86 -15.57 6.94
CA ARG A 65 10.51 -15.81 7.47
C ARG A 65 10.00 -14.59 8.24
N MET A 66 10.81 -14.05 9.15
CA MET A 66 10.50 -12.83 9.90
C MET A 66 10.25 -11.64 8.97
N ALA A 67 11.07 -11.44 7.94
CA ALA A 67 10.88 -10.36 6.97
C ALA A 67 9.59 -10.53 6.17
N LEU A 68 9.26 -11.74 5.71
CA LEU A 68 8.05 -12.03 4.95
C LEU A 68 6.76 -11.88 5.77
N GLU A 69 6.85 -12.02 7.08
CA GLU A 69 5.71 -11.83 7.98
C GLU A 69 5.55 -10.35 8.39
N ARG A 70 6.65 -9.70 8.80
CA ARG A 70 6.60 -8.42 9.52
C ARG A 70 6.91 -7.19 8.67
N ASN A 71 7.58 -7.34 7.52
CA ASN A 71 8.06 -6.19 6.77
C ASN A 71 6.93 -5.26 6.28
N TYR A 72 7.05 -3.96 6.59
CA TYR A 72 6.03 -2.97 6.28
C TYR A 72 5.75 -2.81 4.79
N ARG A 73 6.77 -2.91 3.92
CA ARG A 73 6.57 -2.78 2.46
C ARG A 73 5.71 -3.92 1.92
N LEU A 74 5.94 -5.13 2.41
CA LEU A 74 5.14 -6.30 2.00
C LEU A 74 3.71 -6.21 2.51
N ARG A 75 3.51 -5.73 3.76
CA ARG A 75 2.16 -5.46 4.30
C ARG A 75 1.42 -4.37 3.50
N GLN A 76 2.10 -3.29 3.13
CA GLN A 76 1.54 -2.25 2.26
C GLN A 76 1.14 -2.80 0.89
N ALA A 77 1.98 -3.63 0.26
CA ALA A 77 1.67 -4.27 -1.00
C ALA A 77 0.46 -5.23 -0.90
N ARG A 78 0.34 -5.99 0.20
CA ARG A 78 -0.84 -6.82 0.48
C ARG A 78 -2.10 -5.96 0.63
N ASN A 79 -2.02 -4.84 1.32
CA ASN A 79 -3.13 -3.91 1.50
C ASN A 79 -3.56 -3.25 0.16
N ASP A 80 -2.62 -2.96 -0.75
CA ASP A 80 -2.97 -2.46 -2.09
C ASP A 80 -3.76 -3.52 -2.87
N VAL A 81 -3.32 -4.79 -2.89
CA VAL A 81 -4.09 -5.89 -3.50
C VAL A 81 -5.48 -6.01 -2.91
N ALA A 82 -5.59 -5.98 -1.57
CA ALA A 82 -6.89 -6.02 -0.88
C ALA A 82 -7.78 -4.84 -1.31
N THR A 83 -7.23 -3.63 -1.37
CA THR A 83 -7.95 -2.43 -1.84
C THR A 83 -8.43 -2.59 -3.28
N ARG A 84 -7.61 -3.14 -4.19
CA ARG A 84 -8.02 -3.41 -5.58
C ARG A 84 -9.11 -4.46 -5.67
N SER A 85 -9.03 -5.52 -4.85
CA SER A 85 -10.07 -6.55 -4.80
C SER A 85 -11.42 -5.99 -4.32
N ILE A 86 -11.40 -5.11 -3.31
CA ILE A 86 -12.61 -4.39 -2.87
C ILE A 86 -13.17 -3.53 -4.00
N SER A 87 -12.31 -2.88 -4.81
CA SER A 87 -12.79 -2.16 -5.99
C SER A 87 -13.47 -3.08 -7.01
N VAL A 88 -13.02 -4.33 -7.19
CA VAL A 88 -13.73 -5.31 -8.04
C VAL A 88 -15.13 -5.58 -7.50
N ASP A 89 -15.27 -5.78 -6.19
CA ASP A 89 -16.58 -6.00 -5.55
C ASP A 89 -17.48 -4.77 -5.63
N GLN A 90 -16.92 -3.56 -5.50
CA GLN A 90 -17.65 -2.31 -5.72
C GLN A 90 -18.19 -2.22 -7.15
N ASN A 91 -17.38 -2.54 -8.16
CA ASN A 91 -17.82 -2.55 -9.56
C ASN A 91 -18.86 -3.66 -9.82
N ARG A 92 -18.77 -4.82 -9.15
CA ARG A 92 -19.83 -5.84 -9.17
C ARG A 92 -21.11 -5.34 -8.50
N ALA A 93 -21.01 -4.51 -7.48
CA ALA A 93 -22.16 -3.95 -6.80
C ALA A 93 -22.93 -2.92 -7.65
N GLU A 94 -22.29 -2.29 -8.66
CA GLU A 94 -22.95 -1.37 -9.60
C GLU A 94 -24.03 -2.03 -10.49
N TYR A 95 -24.11 -3.36 -10.49
CA TYR A 95 -25.19 -4.11 -11.14
C TYR A 95 -26.45 -4.22 -10.28
N TYR A 96 -26.36 -3.93 -8.98
CA TYR A 96 -27.51 -3.94 -8.07
C TYR A 96 -28.15 -2.55 -7.96
N PRO A 97 -29.47 -2.49 -7.68
CA PRO A 97 -30.11 -1.23 -7.37
C PRO A 97 -29.55 -0.65 -6.07
N ASN A 98 -29.40 0.67 -6.02
CA ASN A 98 -29.20 1.34 -4.73
C ASN A 98 -30.53 1.48 -3.98
N LEU A 99 -30.47 1.67 -2.66
CA LEU A 99 -31.62 2.07 -1.85
C LEU A 99 -31.18 3.24 -0.98
N ASN A 100 -31.80 4.40 -1.21
CA ASN A 100 -31.57 5.60 -0.44
C ASN A 100 -32.85 5.97 0.32
N VAL A 101 -32.73 6.31 1.59
CA VAL A 101 -33.83 6.81 2.40
C VAL A 101 -33.47 8.21 2.87
N SER A 102 -34.30 9.18 2.52
CA SER A 102 -34.15 10.58 2.89
C SER A 102 -35.28 11.02 3.80
N VAL A 103 -34.91 11.77 4.85
CA VAL A 103 -35.86 12.47 5.72
C VAL A 103 -35.36 13.89 5.83
N GLY A 104 -36.20 14.85 5.48
CA GLY A 104 -35.85 16.27 5.52
C GLY A 104 -36.98 17.08 6.16
N GLY A 105 -36.64 17.99 7.06
CA GLY A 105 -37.58 18.95 7.65
C GLY A 105 -37.16 20.37 7.29
N SER A 106 -38.11 21.22 6.95
CA SER A 106 -37.88 22.65 6.78
C SER A 106 -38.84 23.45 7.66
N ARG A 107 -38.39 24.64 8.07
CA ARG A 107 -39.22 25.65 8.71
C ARG A 107 -39.01 26.96 7.98
N ASP A 108 -40.04 27.37 7.27
CA ASP A 108 -40.07 28.59 6.49
C ASP A 108 -40.83 29.64 7.31
N PHE A 109 -40.20 30.78 7.58
CA PHE A 109 -40.80 31.90 8.31
C PHE A 109 -40.57 33.19 7.53
N GLY A 110 -41.58 34.06 7.50
CA GLY A 110 -41.48 35.34 6.82
C GLY A 110 -42.78 35.73 6.15
N ARG A 111 -42.67 36.64 5.17
CA ARG A 111 -43.80 37.13 4.39
C ARG A 111 -43.88 36.34 3.09
N ASN A 112 -44.96 35.59 2.91
CA ASN A 112 -45.23 34.86 1.67
C ASN A 112 -46.65 35.15 1.18
N PHE A 113 -46.79 35.12 -0.14
CA PHE A 113 -48.06 35.37 -0.79
C PHE A 113 -48.98 34.16 -0.60
N SER A 114 -50.13 34.36 0.04
CA SER A 114 -51.15 33.34 0.22
C SER A 114 -52.19 33.45 -0.88
N GLN A 115 -52.35 32.37 -1.65
CA GLN A 115 -53.34 32.30 -2.73
C GLN A 115 -54.78 32.22 -2.21
N SER A 116 -55.00 31.69 -1.00
CA SER A 116 -56.34 31.61 -0.38
C SER A 116 -56.80 32.96 0.17
N GLU A 117 -55.88 33.78 0.66
CA GLU A 117 -56.18 35.09 1.28
C GLU A 117 -55.91 36.27 0.35
N GLY A 118 -55.37 36.04 -0.86
CA GLY A 118 -55.18 37.08 -1.88
C GLY A 118 -54.20 38.19 -1.49
N GLY A 119 -53.22 37.90 -0.63
CA GLY A 119 -52.31 38.92 -0.08
C GLY A 119 -51.00 38.37 0.47
N ILE A 120 -50.08 39.29 0.79
CA ILE A 120 -48.83 38.94 1.48
C ILE A 120 -49.14 38.80 2.97
N ILE A 121 -49.06 37.57 3.47
CA ILE A 121 -49.25 37.28 4.89
C ILE A 121 -47.95 36.86 5.53
N SER A 122 -47.80 37.22 6.81
CA SER A 122 -46.70 36.72 7.63
C SER A 122 -47.13 35.37 8.19
N GLN A 123 -46.55 34.29 7.69
CA GLN A 123 -46.86 32.95 8.16
C GLN A 123 -45.59 32.14 8.32
N THR A 124 -45.63 31.24 9.30
CA THR A 124 -44.59 30.25 9.52
C THR A 124 -45.14 28.90 9.12
N SER A 125 -44.45 28.21 8.21
CA SER A 125 -44.81 26.87 7.78
C SER A 125 -43.68 25.89 8.03
N ASN A 126 -44.00 24.82 8.72
CA ASN A 126 -43.17 23.65 8.86
C ASN A 126 -43.53 22.62 7.78
N SER A 127 -42.53 22.02 7.15
CA SER A 127 -42.69 20.88 6.27
C SER A 127 -41.78 19.73 6.70
N ALA A 128 -42.20 18.50 6.47
CA ALA A 128 -41.35 17.33 6.60
C ALA A 128 -41.57 16.40 5.41
N ASN A 129 -40.51 15.95 4.78
CA ASN A 129 -40.54 15.05 3.63
C ASN A 129 -39.85 13.75 4.02
N PHE A 130 -40.50 12.64 3.71
CA PHE A 130 -39.98 11.29 3.88
C PHE A 130 -39.93 10.67 2.49
N GLY A 131 -38.77 10.17 2.07
CA GLY A 131 -38.58 9.58 0.76
C GLY A 131 -37.70 8.34 0.85
N ALA A 132 -38.01 7.35 0.03
CA ALA A 132 -37.15 6.24 -0.33
C ALA A 132 -37.00 6.26 -1.85
N SER A 133 -35.79 6.12 -2.36
CA SER A 133 -35.53 5.99 -3.79
C SER A 133 -34.58 4.85 -4.07
N SER A 134 -34.78 4.23 -5.22
CA SER A 134 -33.95 3.14 -5.71
C SER A 134 -33.66 3.38 -7.18
N ASN A 135 -32.40 3.30 -7.57
CA ASN A 135 -31.96 3.52 -8.94
C ASN A 135 -31.17 2.32 -9.40
N LEU A 136 -31.48 1.86 -10.61
CA LEU A 136 -30.81 0.77 -11.29
C LEU A 136 -30.46 1.22 -12.71
N LEU A 137 -29.17 1.23 -13.04
CA LEU A 137 -28.74 1.40 -14.41
C LEU A 137 -28.94 0.06 -15.13
N LEU A 138 -29.79 0.03 -16.16
CA LEU A 138 -30.06 -1.19 -16.93
C LEU A 138 -29.02 -1.36 -18.03
N PHE A 139 -28.65 -0.26 -18.69
CA PHE A 139 -27.69 -0.26 -19.78
C PHE A 139 -26.91 1.05 -19.85
N ASP A 140 -25.63 0.98 -20.20
CA ASP A 140 -24.70 2.10 -20.25
C ASP A 140 -23.62 1.92 -21.32
N GLY A 141 -23.93 1.20 -22.40
CA GLY A 141 -22.97 0.96 -23.47
C GLY A 141 -21.86 -0.05 -23.12
N PHE A 142 -22.11 -0.94 -22.15
CA PHE A 142 -21.11 -1.88 -21.61
C PHE A 142 -19.96 -1.16 -20.85
N ARG A 143 -20.19 0.07 -20.38
CA ARG A 143 -19.20 0.83 -19.61
C ARG A 143 -18.91 0.15 -18.27
N ARG A 144 -19.93 -0.35 -17.57
CA ARG A 144 -19.76 -1.13 -16.34
C ARG A 144 -18.94 -2.40 -16.53
N ASP A 145 -19.18 -3.16 -17.61
CA ASP A 145 -18.42 -4.38 -17.90
C ASP A 145 -16.93 -4.05 -18.12
N ALA A 146 -16.64 -3.05 -18.94
CA ALA A 146 -15.26 -2.60 -19.16
C ALA A 146 -14.62 -2.06 -17.86
N THR A 147 -15.38 -1.38 -17.00
CA THR A 147 -14.88 -0.86 -15.72
C THR A 147 -14.58 -1.99 -14.73
N LEU A 148 -15.41 -3.05 -14.72
CA LEU A 148 -15.19 -4.26 -13.95
C LEU A 148 -13.95 -5.04 -14.44
N ASP A 149 -13.83 -5.28 -15.75
CA ASP A 149 -12.68 -5.95 -16.35
C ASP A 149 -11.38 -5.17 -16.07
N ARG A 150 -11.45 -3.82 -16.12
CA ARG A 150 -10.34 -2.95 -15.73
C ARG A 150 -9.96 -3.12 -14.27
N ALA A 151 -10.93 -3.16 -13.36
CA ALA A 151 -10.67 -3.35 -11.92
C ALA A 151 -10.02 -4.72 -11.65
N GLN A 152 -10.42 -5.77 -12.37
CA GLN A 152 -9.81 -7.09 -12.29
C GLN A 152 -8.36 -7.07 -12.78
N ALA A 153 -8.09 -6.50 -13.96
CA ALA A 153 -6.75 -6.37 -14.50
C ALA A 153 -5.83 -5.54 -13.59
N ARG A 154 -6.34 -4.48 -12.95
CA ARG A 154 -5.59 -3.71 -11.93
C ARG A 154 -5.29 -4.53 -10.67
N THR A 155 -6.20 -5.42 -10.27
CA THR A 155 -5.97 -6.33 -9.14
C THR A 155 -4.90 -7.37 -9.49
N GLU A 156 -4.92 -7.90 -10.71
CA GLU A 156 -3.87 -8.79 -11.21
C GLU A 156 -2.50 -8.08 -11.27
N ALA A 157 -2.47 -6.82 -11.73
CA ALA A 157 -1.26 -5.99 -11.72
C ALA A 157 -0.72 -5.82 -10.30
N ALA A 158 -1.56 -5.41 -9.34
CA ALA A 158 -1.19 -5.28 -7.93
C ALA A 158 -0.68 -6.61 -7.33
N GLY A 159 -1.31 -7.74 -7.69
CA GLY A 159 -0.90 -9.07 -7.25
C GLY A 159 0.50 -9.46 -7.74
N ASN A 160 0.83 -9.12 -8.99
CA ASN A 160 2.16 -9.33 -9.54
C ASN A 160 3.20 -8.37 -8.93
N THR A 161 2.82 -7.11 -8.67
CA THR A 161 3.67 -6.16 -7.92
C THR A 161 3.98 -6.67 -6.52
N LEU A 162 3.00 -7.26 -5.80
CA LEU A 162 3.21 -7.90 -4.51
C LEU A 162 4.24 -9.04 -4.60
N ARG A 163 4.17 -9.88 -5.64
CA ARG A 163 5.16 -10.94 -5.88
C ARG A 163 6.56 -10.36 -6.10
N ARG A 164 6.68 -9.26 -6.86
CA ARG A 164 7.97 -8.57 -7.04
C ARG A 164 8.49 -8.00 -5.72
N THR A 165 7.64 -7.31 -4.95
CA THR A 165 8.01 -6.78 -3.63
C THR A 165 8.45 -7.89 -2.68
N ARG A 166 7.84 -9.08 -2.74
CA ARG A 166 8.30 -10.26 -1.99
C ARG A 166 9.74 -10.61 -2.35
N GLN A 167 10.06 -10.70 -3.65
CA GLN A 167 11.43 -10.96 -4.12
C GLN A 167 12.41 -9.87 -3.70
N ASP A 168 12.02 -8.59 -3.79
CA ASP A 168 12.86 -7.45 -3.37
C ASP A 168 13.18 -7.49 -1.88
N VAL A 169 12.21 -7.84 -1.03
CA VAL A 169 12.42 -7.97 0.43
C VAL A 169 13.37 -9.14 0.72
N VAL A 170 13.18 -10.29 0.08
CA VAL A 170 14.06 -11.45 0.26
C VAL A 170 15.49 -11.14 -0.17
N TYR A 171 15.67 -10.53 -1.35
CA TYR A 171 16.98 -10.12 -1.84
C TYR A 171 17.63 -9.07 -0.92
N GLN A 172 16.87 -8.12 -0.37
CA GLN A 172 17.40 -7.17 0.62
C GLN A 172 17.84 -7.88 1.91
N VAL A 173 17.11 -8.89 2.40
CA VAL A 173 17.53 -9.68 3.56
C VAL A 173 18.82 -10.41 3.25
N LEU A 174 18.90 -11.05 2.08
CA LEU A 174 20.09 -11.73 1.58
C LEU A 174 21.31 -10.80 1.54
N GLU A 175 21.19 -9.64 0.91
CA GLU A 175 22.26 -8.64 0.80
C GLU A 175 22.76 -8.20 2.19
N ARG A 176 21.84 -7.89 3.12
CA ARG A 176 22.19 -7.44 4.47
C ARG A 176 22.80 -8.57 5.31
N TYR A 177 22.30 -9.79 5.16
CA TYR A 177 22.81 -10.96 5.88
C TYR A 177 24.22 -11.34 5.43
N ILE A 178 24.47 -11.37 4.11
CA ILE A 178 25.80 -11.57 3.53
C ILE A 178 26.75 -10.46 3.99
N GLY A 179 26.32 -9.19 3.94
CA GLY A 179 27.13 -8.07 4.42
C GLY A 179 27.48 -8.15 5.91
N LEU A 180 26.57 -8.67 6.76
CA LEU A 180 26.86 -8.94 8.18
C LEU A 180 27.90 -10.05 8.34
N ALA A 181 27.75 -11.16 7.60
CA ALA A 181 28.70 -12.26 7.63
C ALA A 181 30.10 -11.81 7.15
N GLN A 182 30.17 -11.01 6.08
CA GLN A 182 31.40 -10.42 5.59
C GLN A 182 32.08 -9.53 6.64
N ASN A 183 31.36 -8.58 7.24
CA ASN A 183 31.93 -7.68 8.24
C ASN A 183 32.40 -8.44 9.48
N ARG A 184 31.73 -9.52 9.88
CA ARG A 184 32.21 -10.39 10.97
C ARG A 184 33.49 -11.13 10.61
N ALA A 185 33.59 -11.70 9.41
CA ALA A 185 34.82 -12.33 8.94
C ALA A 185 35.99 -11.33 8.90
N LEU A 186 35.73 -10.07 8.53
CA LEU A 186 36.74 -9.00 8.58
C LEU A 186 37.17 -8.66 10.01
N VAL A 187 36.25 -8.67 10.99
CA VAL A 187 36.61 -8.49 12.41
C VAL A 187 37.59 -9.58 12.86
N GLU A 188 37.38 -10.83 12.45
CA GLU A 188 38.28 -11.93 12.78
C GLU A 188 39.67 -11.73 12.16
N VAL A 189 39.75 -11.37 10.87
CA VAL A 189 41.03 -11.05 10.21
C VAL A 189 41.77 -9.92 10.92
N ARG A 190 41.08 -8.84 11.31
CA ARG A 190 41.69 -7.72 12.04
C ARG A 190 42.08 -8.08 13.48
N GLN A 191 41.36 -9.01 14.10
CA GLN A 191 41.69 -9.50 15.43
C GLN A 191 42.96 -10.36 15.41
N GLU A 192 43.09 -11.28 14.46
CA GLU A 192 44.32 -12.04 14.23
C GLU A 192 45.51 -11.12 13.94
N GLN A 193 45.30 -10.08 13.12
CA GLN A 193 46.33 -9.10 12.80
C GLN A 193 46.80 -8.33 14.06
N LEU A 194 45.87 -7.92 14.93
CA LEU A 194 46.23 -7.26 16.19
C LEU A 194 47.03 -8.20 17.10
N GLN A 195 46.60 -9.46 17.24
CA GLN A 195 47.30 -10.45 18.04
C GLN A 195 48.74 -10.64 17.53
N LEU A 196 48.91 -10.81 16.22
CA LEU A 196 50.23 -10.95 15.60
C LEU A 196 51.15 -9.76 15.89
N ARG A 197 50.63 -8.52 15.87
CA ARG A 197 51.41 -7.31 16.17
C ARG A 197 51.76 -7.19 17.65
N GLN A 198 50.87 -7.65 18.55
CA GLN A 198 51.15 -7.71 19.98
C GLN A 198 52.24 -8.73 20.28
N ASP A 199 52.14 -9.93 19.72
CA ASP A 199 53.15 -10.98 19.88
C ASP A 199 54.54 -10.50 19.41
N GLN A 200 54.60 -9.74 18.31
CA GLN A 200 55.83 -9.13 17.80
C GLN A 200 56.41 -8.06 18.73
N LEU A 201 55.55 -7.24 19.34
CA LEU A 201 55.96 -6.24 20.32
C LEU A 201 56.55 -6.91 21.56
N ASP A 202 55.91 -7.95 22.06
CA ASP A 202 56.35 -8.67 23.24
C ASP A 202 57.65 -9.44 22.99
N GLN A 203 57.80 -10.06 21.82
CA GLN A 203 59.06 -10.67 21.40
C GLN A 203 60.19 -9.63 21.32
N THR A 204 59.92 -8.46 20.74
CA THR A 204 60.95 -7.42 20.57
C THR A 204 61.32 -6.77 21.90
N ARG A 205 60.36 -6.63 22.83
CA ARG A 205 60.64 -6.17 24.20
C ARG A 205 61.60 -7.11 24.93
N ALA A 206 61.36 -8.42 24.86
CA ALA A 206 62.25 -9.41 25.46
C ALA A 206 63.68 -9.32 24.89
N GLN A 207 63.83 -9.10 23.57
CA GLN A 207 65.14 -8.90 22.92
C GLN A 207 65.87 -7.64 23.39
N ILE A 208 65.13 -6.58 23.73
CA ILE A 208 65.72 -5.33 24.24
C ILE A 208 66.19 -5.49 25.69
N GLU A 209 65.43 -6.24 26.51
CA GLU A 209 65.80 -6.53 27.90
C GLU A 209 67.12 -7.31 28.01
N VAL A 210 67.39 -8.20 27.06
CA VAL A 210 68.67 -8.92 26.96
C VAL A 210 69.75 -8.16 26.16
N GLY A 211 69.47 -6.93 25.72
CA GLY A 211 70.43 -6.05 25.02
C GLY A 211 70.70 -6.39 23.55
N GLU A 212 69.92 -7.27 22.92
CA GLU A 212 70.09 -7.66 21.51
C GLU A 212 69.62 -6.58 20.52
N ARG A 213 68.76 -5.65 20.96
CA ARG A 213 68.19 -4.60 20.10
C ARG A 213 68.11 -3.23 20.76
N ALA A 214 68.09 -2.18 19.93
CA ALA A 214 68.00 -0.80 20.37
C ALA A 214 66.60 -0.43 20.92
N PRO A 215 66.51 0.35 22.02
CA PRO A 215 65.23 0.80 22.60
C PRO A 215 64.33 1.59 21.64
N SER A 216 64.92 2.25 20.63
CA SER A 216 64.17 3.03 19.64
C SER A 216 63.24 2.18 18.77
N ALA A 217 63.48 0.87 18.66
CA ALA A 217 62.65 -0.04 17.86
C ALA A 217 61.21 -0.19 18.41
N ILE A 218 61.00 0.02 19.71
CA ILE A 218 59.67 -0.14 20.35
C ILE A 218 58.65 0.87 19.84
N TYR A 219 59.05 2.11 19.57
CA TYR A 219 58.10 3.17 19.22
C TYR A 219 57.37 2.90 17.90
N GLN A 220 58.05 2.32 16.92
CA GLN A 220 57.44 1.93 15.65
C GLN A 220 56.43 0.79 15.85
N LEU A 221 56.79 -0.25 16.62
CA LEU A 221 55.87 -1.36 16.92
C LEU A 221 54.66 -0.89 17.73
N GLN A 222 54.83 0.06 18.65
CA GLN A 222 53.72 0.67 19.38
C GLN A 222 52.75 1.41 18.45
N ALA A 223 53.27 2.16 17.46
CA ALA A 223 52.45 2.82 16.46
C ALA A 223 51.66 1.79 15.62
N ASP A 224 52.29 0.68 15.23
CA ASP A 224 51.65 -0.40 14.48
C ASP A 224 50.54 -1.11 15.27
N VAL A 225 50.76 -1.39 16.56
CA VAL A 225 49.74 -1.95 17.45
C VAL A 225 48.56 -0.98 17.62
N ALA A 226 48.83 0.32 17.77
CA ALA A 226 47.78 1.33 17.86
C ALA A 226 46.95 1.41 16.56
N SER A 227 47.60 1.37 15.40
CA SER A 227 46.96 1.34 14.09
C SER A 227 46.10 0.07 13.90
N ALA A 228 46.63 -1.11 14.23
CA ALA A 228 45.89 -2.36 14.18
C ALA A 228 44.66 -2.35 15.11
N ARG A 229 44.80 -1.75 16.30
CA ARG A 229 43.67 -1.59 17.25
C ARG A 229 42.60 -0.65 16.70
N GLN A 230 42.98 0.44 16.02
CA GLN A 230 42.04 1.32 15.34
C GLN A 230 41.28 0.57 14.23
N GLN A 231 41.98 -0.21 13.40
CA GLN A 231 41.37 -1.01 12.33
C GLN A 231 40.37 -2.03 12.88
N LEU A 232 40.69 -2.72 13.98
CA LEU A 232 39.77 -3.64 14.65
C LEU A 232 38.54 -2.91 15.22
N LEU A 233 38.72 -1.74 15.83
CA LEU A 233 37.61 -0.93 16.32
C LEU A 233 36.67 -0.52 15.18
N GLN A 234 37.22 -0.12 14.04
CA GLN A 234 36.43 0.22 12.85
C GLN A 234 35.68 -1.00 12.31
N ALA A 235 36.34 -2.15 12.12
CA ALA A 235 35.68 -3.37 11.68
C ALA A 235 34.53 -3.80 12.62
N ARG A 236 34.73 -3.68 13.94
CA ARG A 236 33.68 -3.95 14.94
C ARG A 236 32.51 -2.98 14.84
N ARG A 237 32.79 -1.70 14.59
CA ARG A 237 31.74 -0.70 14.33
C ARG A 237 30.94 -1.06 13.08
N ASP A 238 31.61 -1.43 11.99
CA ASP A 238 30.94 -1.75 10.72
C ASP A 238 30.10 -3.03 10.83
N ALA A 239 30.54 -4.03 11.59
CA ALA A 239 29.75 -5.22 11.92
C ALA A 239 28.53 -4.91 12.81
N ARG A 240 28.65 -3.95 13.74
CA ARG A 240 27.50 -3.47 14.54
C ARG A 240 26.49 -2.73 13.68
N ILE A 241 26.95 -1.87 12.76
CA ILE A 241 26.08 -1.15 11.83
C ILE A 241 25.34 -2.14 10.93
N SER A 242 26.03 -3.10 10.30
CA SER A 242 25.36 -4.10 9.45
C SER A 242 24.35 -4.96 10.23
N LYS A 243 24.63 -5.28 11.50
CA LYS A 243 23.65 -5.94 12.39
C LYS A 243 22.41 -5.08 12.60
N THR A 244 22.57 -3.79 12.93
CA THR A 244 21.45 -2.87 13.12
C THR A 244 20.60 -2.70 11.86
N GLU A 245 21.24 -2.64 10.69
CA GLU A 245 20.56 -2.57 9.39
C GLU A 245 19.69 -3.80 9.13
N LEU A 246 20.17 -5.00 9.48
CA LEU A 246 19.40 -6.24 9.40
C LEU A 246 18.22 -6.23 10.39
N VAL A 247 18.46 -5.85 11.66
CA VAL A 247 17.40 -5.72 12.68
C VAL A 247 16.27 -4.79 12.22
N ARG A 248 16.62 -3.66 11.59
CA ARG A 248 15.62 -2.72 11.02
C ARG A 248 14.80 -3.36 9.91
N LEU A 249 15.44 -4.14 9.01
CA LEU A 249 14.75 -4.79 7.90
C LEU A 249 13.78 -5.89 8.37
N LEU A 250 14.16 -6.61 9.44
CA LEU A 250 13.34 -7.62 10.10
C LEU A 250 12.23 -7.04 10.99
N VAL A 251 12.20 -5.71 11.16
CA VAL A 251 11.24 -5.01 12.02
C VAL A 251 11.32 -5.53 13.47
N LEU A 252 12.55 -5.80 13.93
CA LEU A 252 12.83 -6.14 15.32
C LEU A 252 13.11 -4.86 16.13
N ASP A 253 13.00 -4.93 17.46
CA ASP A 253 13.31 -3.81 18.34
C ASP A 253 14.79 -3.39 18.19
N PRO A 254 15.11 -2.14 17.81
CA PRO A 254 16.50 -1.69 17.66
C PRO A 254 17.36 -1.82 18.94
N PHE A 255 16.73 -1.90 20.11
CA PHE A 255 17.41 -2.01 21.40
C PHE A 255 17.55 -3.45 21.91
N GLY A 256 17.00 -4.44 21.20
CA GLY A 256 17.09 -5.85 21.57
C GLY A 256 18.45 -6.49 21.27
N ASP A 257 18.85 -7.43 22.11
CA ASP A 257 20.07 -8.21 21.93
C ASP A 257 19.81 -9.48 21.11
N TYR A 258 19.97 -9.36 19.79
CA TYR A 258 19.84 -10.51 18.88
C TYR A 258 21.21 -11.10 18.50
N THR A 259 21.28 -12.41 18.34
CA THR A 259 22.44 -13.08 17.71
C THR A 259 22.00 -13.67 16.37
N PHE A 260 22.93 -13.66 15.40
CA PHE A 260 22.69 -14.17 14.05
C PHE A 260 23.72 -15.25 13.77
N ALA A 261 23.32 -16.39 13.21
CA ALA A 261 24.22 -17.53 12.98
C ALA A 261 24.98 -17.40 11.64
N THR A 262 26.06 -16.63 11.59
CA THR A 262 26.80 -16.34 10.34
C THR A 262 27.87 -17.37 9.96
N GLU A 263 28.24 -18.22 10.92
CA GLU A 263 29.34 -19.19 10.82
C GLU A 263 29.06 -20.26 9.76
N GLY A 264 27.78 -20.60 9.56
CA GLY A 264 27.35 -21.57 8.55
C GLY A 264 27.54 -21.10 7.10
N LEU A 265 27.61 -19.79 6.82
CA LEU A 265 27.94 -19.29 5.47
C LEU A 265 29.42 -19.44 5.19
N ARG A 266 30.28 -19.17 6.18
CA ARG A 266 31.73 -19.25 6.02
C ARG A 266 32.20 -20.68 5.77
N SER A 267 31.67 -21.66 6.52
CA SER A 267 32.03 -23.06 6.34
C SER A 267 31.67 -23.59 4.94
N ARG A 268 30.60 -23.06 4.33
CA ARG A 268 30.19 -23.40 2.95
C ARG A 268 31.09 -22.75 1.89
N LEU A 269 31.61 -21.54 2.16
CA LEU A 269 32.58 -20.84 1.29
C LEU A 269 33.98 -21.47 1.31
N ASP A 270 34.36 -22.08 2.44
CA ASP A 270 35.67 -22.71 2.63
C ASP A 270 35.75 -24.14 2.06
N THR A 271 34.62 -24.81 1.78
CA THR A 271 34.57 -26.14 1.14
C THR A 271 35.01 -26.10 -0.32
N SER A 272 36.31 -25.92 -0.53
CA SER A 272 37.00 -26.05 -1.82
C SER A 272 37.13 -27.50 -2.32
N GLY A 273 36.42 -28.47 -1.71
CA GLY A 273 36.76 -29.90 -1.81
C GLY A 273 35.68 -30.91 -2.21
N THR A 274 34.38 -30.71 -1.90
CA THR A 274 33.46 -31.88 -1.89
C THR A 274 32.07 -31.65 -2.48
N GLY A 275 31.96 -30.73 -3.42
CA GLY A 275 30.69 -30.52 -4.12
C GLY A 275 30.63 -29.28 -4.99
N ALA A 276 31.78 -28.76 -5.47
CA ALA A 276 31.80 -27.63 -6.38
C ALA A 276 31.00 -27.99 -7.65
N GLN A 277 29.71 -27.65 -7.67
CA GLN A 277 28.92 -27.65 -8.89
C GLN A 277 29.75 -26.89 -9.93
N ALA A 278 29.93 -27.51 -11.10
CA ALA A 278 30.66 -26.88 -12.20
C ALA A 278 30.17 -25.43 -12.36
N PRO A 279 31.07 -24.45 -12.52
CA PRO A 279 30.70 -23.04 -12.50
C PRO A 279 29.60 -22.82 -13.54
N ARG A 280 28.39 -22.45 -13.07
CA ARG A 280 27.25 -22.19 -13.95
C ARG A 280 27.67 -21.14 -14.96
N ARG A 281 27.68 -21.53 -16.23
CA ARG A 281 28.01 -20.63 -17.35
C ARG A 281 26.73 -19.95 -17.78
N TYR A 282 26.54 -18.72 -17.30
CA TYR A 282 25.42 -17.89 -17.72
C TYR A 282 25.72 -17.21 -19.07
N ARG A 283 24.73 -17.24 -19.96
CA ARG A 283 24.70 -16.49 -21.21
C ARG A 283 23.64 -15.40 -21.11
N LEU A 284 23.89 -14.25 -21.71
CA LEU A 284 22.98 -13.11 -21.60
C LEU A 284 21.61 -13.44 -22.20
N GLU A 285 21.60 -14.15 -23.32
CA GLU A 285 20.40 -14.52 -24.06
C GLU A 285 19.47 -15.40 -23.20
N ASP A 286 20.03 -16.38 -22.50
CA ASP A 286 19.29 -17.29 -21.61
C ASP A 286 18.73 -16.55 -20.38
N LEU A 287 19.51 -15.63 -19.81
CA LEU A 287 19.08 -14.79 -18.69
C LEU A 287 17.92 -13.87 -19.09
N LEU A 288 17.99 -13.23 -20.27
CA LEU A 288 16.92 -12.36 -20.77
C LEU A 288 15.66 -13.14 -21.11
N ALA A 289 15.80 -14.31 -21.73
CA ALA A 289 14.66 -15.19 -22.04
C ALA A 289 13.90 -15.56 -20.76
N THR A 290 14.63 -15.96 -19.72
CA THR A 290 14.06 -16.28 -18.41
C THR A 290 13.43 -15.05 -17.77
N ALA A 291 14.15 -13.92 -17.72
CA ALA A 291 13.67 -12.68 -17.11
C ALA A 291 12.37 -12.15 -17.76
N TYR A 292 12.25 -12.24 -19.09
CA TYR A 292 11.04 -11.79 -19.81
C TYR A 292 9.82 -12.68 -19.62
N GLN A 293 10.03 -13.92 -19.16
CA GLN A 293 8.96 -14.88 -18.89
C GLN A 293 8.56 -14.88 -17.40
N GLU A 294 9.55 -14.91 -16.50
CA GLU A 294 9.32 -15.15 -15.09
C GLU A 294 9.17 -13.89 -14.24
N ARG A 295 9.73 -12.74 -14.65
CA ARG A 295 9.67 -11.55 -13.79
C ARG A 295 8.24 -11.07 -13.54
N PRO A 296 7.82 -10.93 -12.26
CA PRO A 296 6.47 -10.49 -11.95
C PRO A 296 6.17 -9.04 -12.35
N ASP A 297 7.15 -8.13 -12.34
CA ASP A 297 6.96 -6.73 -12.74
C ASP A 297 6.52 -6.58 -14.21
N LEU A 298 7.06 -7.39 -15.12
CA LEU A 298 6.60 -7.44 -16.52
C LEU A 298 5.18 -7.99 -16.65
N ARG A 299 4.81 -8.99 -15.83
CA ARG A 299 3.43 -9.50 -15.79
C ARG A 299 2.48 -8.44 -15.23
N ALA A 300 2.90 -7.69 -14.21
CA ALA A 300 2.16 -6.56 -13.67
C ALA A 300 1.92 -5.49 -14.75
N GLN A 301 2.96 -5.13 -15.52
CA GLN A 301 2.83 -4.13 -16.58
C GLN A 301 1.94 -4.61 -17.74
N ARG A 302 1.95 -5.91 -18.07
CA ARG A 302 1.00 -6.48 -19.06
C ARG A 302 -0.44 -6.37 -18.56
N ALA A 303 -0.69 -6.69 -17.30
CA ALA A 303 -2.01 -6.51 -16.69
C ALA A 303 -2.43 -5.03 -16.64
N SER A 304 -1.50 -4.10 -16.42
CA SER A 304 -1.75 -2.66 -16.54
C SER A 304 -2.13 -2.23 -17.97
N ILE A 305 -1.49 -2.80 -19.00
CA ILE A 305 -1.89 -2.56 -20.40
C ILE A 305 -3.32 -3.06 -20.63
N ASN A 306 -3.63 -4.28 -20.19
CA ASN A 306 -4.99 -4.83 -20.31
C ASN A 306 -6.02 -3.92 -19.60
N ALA A 307 -5.68 -3.36 -18.43
CA ALA A 307 -6.54 -2.42 -17.73
C ALA A 307 -6.79 -1.14 -18.55
N GLU A 308 -5.77 -0.58 -19.20
CA GLU A 308 -5.94 0.62 -20.02
C GLU A 308 -6.63 0.34 -21.37
N GLU A 309 -6.53 -0.88 -21.91
CA GLU A 309 -7.37 -1.31 -23.04
C GLU A 309 -8.86 -1.31 -22.64
N GLN A 310 -9.17 -1.74 -21.42
CA GLN A 310 -10.53 -1.64 -20.88
C GLN A 310 -10.93 -0.18 -20.58
N SER A 311 -10.00 0.71 -20.17
CA SER A 311 -10.27 2.16 -20.08
C SER A 311 -10.71 2.74 -21.44
N VAL A 312 -10.06 2.35 -22.54
CA VAL A 312 -10.45 2.76 -23.90
C VAL A 312 -11.85 2.23 -24.25
N ARG A 313 -12.15 0.97 -23.90
CA ARG A 313 -13.49 0.40 -24.10
C ARG A 313 -14.57 1.15 -23.31
N ALA A 314 -14.27 1.51 -22.05
CA ALA A 314 -15.16 2.30 -21.21
C ALA A 314 -15.39 3.72 -21.77
N ALA A 315 -14.36 4.36 -22.33
CA ALA A 315 -14.51 5.66 -23.01
C ALA A 315 -15.36 5.56 -24.28
N ARG A 316 -15.20 4.47 -25.07
CA ARG A 316 -16.05 4.20 -26.24
C ARG A 316 -17.51 3.95 -25.89
N ALA A 317 -17.79 3.46 -24.69
CA ALA A 317 -19.16 3.23 -24.23
C ALA A 317 -19.99 4.53 -24.18
N SER A 318 -19.37 5.70 -24.03
CA SER A 318 -20.04 7.00 -24.06
C SER A 318 -20.76 7.30 -25.39
N TRP A 319 -20.48 6.55 -26.47
CA TRP A 319 -21.22 6.64 -27.74
C TRP A 319 -22.58 5.94 -27.73
N TRP A 320 -22.85 5.12 -26.72
CA TRP A 320 -24.12 4.40 -26.60
C TRP A 320 -25.09 5.15 -25.69
N PRO A 321 -26.40 4.98 -25.89
CA PRO A 321 -27.39 5.49 -24.96
C PRO A 321 -27.29 4.78 -23.61
N SER A 322 -27.79 5.45 -22.58
CA SER A 322 -27.99 4.85 -21.26
C SER A 322 -29.48 4.65 -20.98
N LEU A 323 -29.79 3.56 -20.28
CA LEU A 323 -31.13 3.21 -19.83
C LEU A 323 -31.12 3.03 -18.31
N ARG A 324 -31.92 3.81 -17.59
CA ARG A 324 -32.00 3.79 -16.13
C ARG A 324 -33.44 3.56 -15.67
N LEU A 325 -33.61 2.65 -14.72
CA LEU A 325 -34.84 2.46 -13.97
C LEU A 325 -34.71 3.18 -12.62
N SER A 326 -35.64 4.07 -12.31
CA SER A 326 -35.72 4.76 -11.02
C SER A 326 -37.08 4.49 -10.39
N ALA A 327 -37.07 4.11 -9.13
CA ALA A 327 -38.25 4.00 -8.30
C ALA A 327 -38.13 5.02 -7.15
N SER A 328 -39.20 5.76 -6.88
CA SER A 328 -39.29 6.60 -5.70
C SER A 328 -40.60 6.34 -4.98
N TYR A 329 -40.56 6.47 -3.66
CA TYR A 329 -41.73 6.39 -2.81
C TYR A 329 -41.54 7.42 -1.70
N GLY A 330 -42.51 8.28 -1.48
CA GLY A 330 -42.39 9.30 -0.46
C GLY A 330 -43.72 9.78 0.04
N SER A 331 -43.64 10.57 1.10
CA SER A 331 -44.77 11.27 1.68
C SER A 331 -44.29 12.57 2.29
N SER A 332 -45.20 13.54 2.42
CA SER A 332 -44.89 14.85 2.97
C SER A 332 -45.92 15.26 4.01
N TYR A 333 -45.45 16.05 4.96
CA TYR A 333 -46.24 16.75 5.96
C TYR A 333 -46.07 18.26 5.73
N TYR A 334 -47.17 18.99 5.87
CA TYR A 334 -47.16 20.44 5.82
C TYR A 334 -48.10 21.02 6.87
N SER A 335 -47.56 21.83 7.78
CA SER A 335 -48.29 22.37 8.94
C SER A 335 -49.49 23.26 8.59
N LEU A 336 -49.50 23.89 7.41
CA LEU A 336 -50.63 24.70 6.94
C LEU A 336 -51.59 23.91 6.03
N SER A 337 -51.46 22.58 5.97
CA SER A 337 -52.42 21.74 5.25
C SER A 337 -53.79 21.77 5.92
N GLN A 338 -54.82 22.06 5.12
CA GLN A 338 -56.22 22.03 5.54
C GLN A 338 -57.03 21.19 4.56
N ARG A 339 -58.04 20.47 5.06
CA ARG A 339 -58.99 19.71 4.24
C ARG A 339 -60.40 20.29 4.42
N PRO A 340 -61.19 20.49 3.34
CA PRO A 340 -62.59 20.91 3.48
C PRO A 340 -63.43 19.80 4.12
N ILE A 341 -64.32 20.17 5.03
CA ILE A 341 -65.25 19.28 5.71
C ILE A 341 -66.44 19.05 4.77
N GLU A 342 -66.62 17.82 4.28
CA GLU A 342 -67.72 17.49 3.38
C GLU A 342 -69.09 17.81 4.00
N GLY A 343 -69.96 18.47 3.24
CA GLY A 343 -71.33 18.82 3.66
C GLY A 343 -71.49 20.19 4.34
N THR A 344 -70.40 20.94 4.56
CA THR A 344 -70.46 22.30 5.14
C THR A 344 -70.51 23.42 4.08
N GLY A 345 -70.21 23.12 2.81
CA GLY A 345 -70.29 24.06 1.69
C GLY A 345 -71.62 23.94 0.93
N ALA A 346 -72.19 25.07 0.53
CA ALA A 346 -73.41 25.11 -0.30
C ALA A 346 -73.06 25.63 -1.72
N PRO A 347 -73.52 24.99 -2.80
CA PRO A 347 -73.32 25.50 -4.15
C PRO A 347 -74.02 26.86 -4.32
N PRO A 348 -73.51 27.75 -5.18
CA PRO A 348 -74.17 29.04 -5.43
C PRO A 348 -75.57 28.82 -6.00
N GLU A 349 -76.51 29.63 -5.54
CA GLU A 349 -77.88 29.64 -6.01
C GLU A 349 -77.89 29.99 -7.51
N THR A 350 -78.51 29.15 -8.34
CA THR A 350 -78.65 29.38 -9.77
C THR A 350 -80.00 30.02 -10.07
N VAL A 351 -79.98 31.10 -10.85
CA VAL A 351 -81.22 31.72 -11.36
C VAL A 351 -81.41 31.27 -12.80
N GLN A 352 -82.57 30.67 -13.07
CA GLN A 352 -82.96 30.29 -14.43
C GLN A 352 -83.57 31.49 -15.14
N ILE A 353 -82.87 32.00 -16.16
CA ILE A 353 -83.40 33.08 -17.01
C ILE A 353 -83.93 32.42 -18.28
N THR A 354 -85.24 32.55 -18.52
CA THR A 354 -85.87 32.10 -19.77
C THR A 354 -85.90 33.29 -20.73
N PRO A 355 -85.26 33.22 -21.92
CA PRO A 355 -85.29 34.31 -22.89
C PRO A 355 -86.73 34.56 -23.37
N GLU A 356 -87.19 35.82 -23.42
CA GLU A 356 -88.56 36.21 -23.81
C GLU A 356 -88.99 35.68 -25.20
N GLY A 357 -88.04 35.25 -26.04
CA GLY A 357 -88.30 34.65 -27.36
C GLY A 357 -88.59 33.14 -27.35
N GLY A 358 -88.70 32.47 -26.20
CA GLY A 358 -89.08 31.06 -26.11
C GLY A 358 -87.93 30.05 -26.33
N GLY A 359 -86.76 30.30 -25.70
CA GLY A 359 -85.64 29.34 -25.64
C GLY A 359 -85.62 28.54 -24.34
N ALA A 360 -84.81 27.47 -24.28
CA ALA A 360 -84.59 26.71 -23.05
C ALA A 360 -83.97 27.62 -21.96
N PRO A 361 -84.38 27.49 -20.68
CA PRO A 361 -83.86 28.31 -19.59
C PRO A 361 -82.33 28.15 -19.46
N VAL A 362 -81.63 29.27 -19.26
CA VAL A 362 -80.19 29.27 -18.98
C VAL A 362 -79.99 29.49 -17.48
N GLU A 363 -79.30 28.56 -16.82
CA GLU A 363 -78.92 28.67 -15.42
C GLU A 363 -77.67 29.55 -15.29
N ILE A 364 -77.81 30.69 -14.63
CA ILE A 364 -76.67 31.55 -14.29
C ILE A 364 -76.45 31.44 -12.78
N PRO A 365 -75.27 30.99 -12.31
CA PRO A 365 -74.95 31.00 -10.89
C PRO A 365 -74.85 32.44 -10.40
N VAL A 366 -75.59 32.77 -9.33
CA VAL A 366 -75.50 34.09 -8.69
C VAL A 366 -74.15 34.17 -7.96
N PRO A 367 -73.26 35.11 -8.33
CA PRO A 367 -71.98 35.23 -7.65
C PRO A 367 -72.18 35.59 -6.17
N GLY A 368 -71.53 34.83 -5.26
CA GLY A 368 -71.52 35.12 -3.82
C GLY A 368 -72.63 34.47 -2.97
N THR A 369 -73.51 33.65 -3.55
CA THR A 369 -74.57 32.91 -2.81
C THR A 369 -74.15 31.52 -2.33
N GLY A 370 -73.00 31.00 -2.78
CA GLY A 370 -72.45 29.74 -2.30
C GLY A 370 -71.67 29.92 -0.99
N GLN A 371 -71.78 28.98 -0.05
CA GLN A 371 -70.97 28.96 1.17
C GLN A 371 -69.72 28.12 0.94
N GLN A 372 -68.55 28.67 1.30
CA GLN A 372 -67.30 27.91 1.30
C GLN A 372 -67.36 26.84 2.40
N PRO A 373 -66.85 25.62 2.16
CA PRO A 373 -66.79 24.59 3.17
C PRO A 373 -65.88 24.99 4.33
N ASP A 374 -66.21 24.57 5.54
CA ASP A 374 -65.32 24.67 6.70
C ASP A 374 -64.07 23.83 6.49
N PHE A 375 -62.94 24.22 7.07
CA PHE A 375 -61.66 23.54 6.90
C PHE A 375 -61.11 23.01 8.23
N GLU A 376 -60.71 21.73 8.24
CA GLU A 376 -60.04 21.12 9.40
C GLU A 376 -58.54 20.91 9.16
N ARG A 377 -57.73 21.01 10.23
CA ARG A 377 -56.31 20.66 10.19
C ARG A 377 -56.16 19.15 10.30
N THR A 378 -55.52 18.55 9.31
CA THR A 378 -55.25 17.10 9.29
C THR A 378 -54.06 16.75 10.18
N SER A 379 -54.14 15.62 10.88
CA SER A 379 -53.07 15.18 11.78
C SER A 379 -51.80 14.76 11.04
N PHE A 380 -50.65 14.74 11.71
CA PHE A 380 -49.35 14.40 11.09
C PHE A 380 -49.36 13.05 10.36
N PHE A 381 -49.80 11.97 11.02
CA PHE A 381 -49.81 10.63 10.42
C PHE A 381 -50.88 10.48 9.34
N GLU A 382 -52.00 11.18 9.45
CA GLU A 382 -53.04 11.21 8.42
C GLU A 382 -52.55 11.93 7.16
N GLN A 383 -51.85 13.05 7.31
CA GLN A 383 -51.19 13.71 6.18
C GLN A 383 -50.17 12.80 5.51
N LEU A 384 -49.37 12.07 6.29
CA LEU A 384 -48.40 11.14 5.72
C LEU A 384 -49.04 9.97 4.98
N ASP A 385 -50.18 9.45 5.45
CA ASP A 385 -50.88 8.37 4.76
C ASP A 385 -51.60 8.88 3.51
N ALA A 386 -52.25 10.04 3.61
CA ALA A 386 -52.98 10.65 2.50
C ALA A 386 -52.07 11.17 1.38
N ARG A 387 -50.83 11.57 1.70
CA ARG A 387 -49.87 12.15 0.74
C ARG A 387 -48.79 11.16 0.29
N ARG A 388 -48.93 9.87 0.64
CA ARG A 388 -48.00 8.84 0.15
C ARG A 388 -48.14 8.70 -1.37
N GLY A 389 -47.01 8.71 -2.06
CA GLY A 389 -46.96 8.58 -3.51
C GLY A 389 -45.72 7.81 -3.92
N GLY A 390 -45.87 6.93 -4.90
CA GLY A 390 -44.77 6.22 -5.52
C GLY A 390 -44.74 6.47 -7.03
N SER A 391 -43.55 6.51 -7.61
CA SER A 391 -43.39 6.51 -9.07
C SER A 391 -42.29 5.54 -9.48
N ILE A 392 -42.48 4.93 -10.64
CA ILE A 392 -41.46 4.15 -11.33
C ILE A 392 -41.26 4.83 -12.67
N SER A 393 -40.03 5.19 -12.99
CA SER A 393 -39.67 5.84 -14.25
C SER A 393 -38.56 5.07 -14.95
N LEU A 394 -38.71 4.93 -16.26
CA LEU A 394 -37.68 4.44 -17.15
C LEU A 394 -37.14 5.63 -17.93
N SER A 395 -35.85 5.94 -17.77
CA SER A 395 -35.19 7.06 -18.42
C SER A 395 -34.23 6.54 -19.49
N PHE A 396 -34.43 7.01 -20.71
CA PHE A 396 -33.51 6.83 -21.84
C PHE A 396 -32.78 8.15 -22.08
N SER A 397 -31.45 8.11 -22.13
CA SER A 397 -30.63 9.29 -22.39
C SER A 397 -29.59 8.98 -23.47
N TYR A 398 -29.65 9.76 -24.56
CA TYR A 398 -28.69 9.71 -25.67
C TYR A 398 -28.15 11.12 -25.97
N PRO A 399 -26.92 11.44 -25.55
CA PRO A 399 -26.32 12.74 -25.83
C PRO A 399 -25.97 12.84 -27.32
N LEU A 400 -26.70 13.69 -28.06
CA LEU A 400 -26.47 13.91 -29.48
C LEU A 400 -25.17 14.70 -29.71
N PHE A 401 -25.01 15.81 -28.98
CA PHE A 401 -23.84 16.68 -29.08
C PHE A 401 -23.40 17.15 -27.69
N ASP A 402 -22.14 16.87 -27.38
CA ASP A 402 -21.50 17.06 -26.08
C ASP A 402 -20.21 17.87 -26.21
N ARG A 403 -20.11 18.75 -27.23
CA ARG A 403 -18.92 19.57 -27.52
C ARG A 403 -17.66 18.73 -27.78
N PHE A 404 -17.83 17.58 -28.44
CA PHE A 404 -16.77 16.61 -28.75
C PHE A 404 -16.12 15.91 -27.55
N GLN A 405 -16.71 16.02 -26.35
CA GLN A 405 -16.17 15.43 -25.12
C GLN A 405 -15.89 13.92 -25.26
N ARG A 406 -16.82 13.15 -25.84
CA ARG A 406 -16.63 11.72 -26.15
C ARG A 406 -15.38 11.42 -26.98
N SER A 407 -15.07 12.24 -27.99
CA SER A 407 -13.89 12.05 -28.83
C SER A 407 -12.61 12.29 -28.04
N TYR A 408 -12.57 13.37 -27.26
CA TYR A 408 -11.42 13.69 -26.41
C TYR A 408 -11.18 12.63 -25.32
N GLU A 409 -12.23 12.09 -24.71
CA GLU A 409 -12.12 11.01 -23.72
C GLU A 409 -11.51 9.73 -24.31
N ILE A 410 -11.88 9.38 -25.55
CA ILE A 410 -11.30 8.22 -26.25
C ILE A 410 -9.84 8.48 -26.60
N GLU A 411 -9.52 9.65 -27.13
CA GLU A 411 -8.15 10.02 -27.49
C GLU A 411 -7.24 10.03 -26.26
N GLN A 412 -7.71 10.61 -25.15
CA GLN A 412 -6.97 10.61 -23.88
C GLN A 412 -6.74 9.18 -23.36
N ALA A 413 -7.74 8.31 -23.42
CA ALA A 413 -7.60 6.91 -23.03
C ALA A 413 -6.61 6.15 -23.93
N GLN A 414 -6.59 6.44 -25.24
CA GLN A 414 -5.63 5.86 -26.18
C GLN A 414 -4.20 6.34 -25.91
N VAL A 415 -4.00 7.63 -25.64
CA VAL A 415 -2.69 8.18 -25.26
C VAL A 415 -2.21 7.53 -23.95
N GLN A 416 -3.10 7.31 -22.98
CA GLN A 416 -2.75 6.63 -21.72
C GLN A 416 -2.37 5.16 -21.94
N LEU A 417 -3.06 4.45 -22.84
CA LEU A 417 -2.70 3.09 -23.25
C LEU A 417 -1.31 3.04 -23.91
N GLU A 418 -1.03 3.93 -24.87
CA GLU A 418 0.28 4.01 -25.51
C GLU A 418 1.39 4.38 -24.51
N SER A 419 1.13 5.31 -23.58
CA SER A 419 2.06 5.60 -22.48
C SER A 419 2.39 4.35 -21.66
N THR A 420 1.38 3.55 -21.32
CA THR A 420 1.54 2.30 -20.56
C THR A 420 2.30 1.23 -21.35
N ARG A 421 2.13 1.20 -22.69
CA ARG A 421 2.91 0.34 -23.60
C ARG A 421 4.39 0.76 -23.62
N PHE A 422 4.68 2.06 -23.70
CA PHE A 422 6.06 2.55 -23.63
C PHE A 422 6.72 2.28 -22.28
N GLN A 423 5.99 2.39 -21.17
CA GLN A 423 6.49 2.00 -19.85
C GLN A 423 6.92 0.52 -19.80
N LYS A 424 6.19 -0.39 -20.47
CA LYS A 424 6.60 -1.79 -20.60
C LYS A 424 7.92 -1.93 -21.37
N GLU A 425 8.09 -1.22 -22.47
CA GLU A 425 9.32 -1.35 -23.26
C GLU A 425 10.52 -0.70 -22.57
N LEU A 426 10.31 0.39 -21.84
CA LEU A 426 11.32 0.94 -20.93
C LEU A 426 11.71 -0.07 -19.85
N LEU A 427 10.73 -0.75 -19.23
CA LEU A 427 11.00 -1.81 -18.25
C LEU A 427 11.80 -2.97 -18.88
N ARG A 428 11.48 -3.39 -20.10
CA ARG A 428 12.25 -4.44 -20.80
C ARG A 428 13.68 -4.03 -21.10
N GLN A 429 13.91 -2.76 -21.45
CA GLN A 429 15.25 -2.21 -21.64
C GLN A 429 16.03 -2.16 -20.33
N ASN A 430 15.40 -1.70 -19.23
CA ASN A 430 16.01 -1.68 -17.91
C ASN A 430 16.42 -3.08 -17.45
N ILE A 431 15.53 -4.07 -17.61
CA ILE A 431 15.83 -5.49 -17.32
C ILE A 431 17.00 -5.99 -18.16
N ALA A 432 17.10 -5.56 -19.43
CA ALA A 432 18.22 -5.95 -20.28
C ALA A 432 19.56 -5.39 -19.81
N VAL A 433 19.57 -4.13 -19.37
CA VAL A 433 20.75 -3.47 -18.79
C VAL A 433 21.11 -4.13 -17.46
N GLU A 434 20.14 -4.37 -16.57
CA GLU A 434 20.32 -5.06 -15.29
C GLU A 434 20.92 -6.46 -15.48
N ALA A 435 20.36 -7.26 -16.38
CA ALA A 435 20.86 -8.62 -16.65
C ALA A 435 22.28 -8.61 -17.21
N ARG A 436 22.61 -7.65 -18.09
CA ARG A 436 23.96 -7.46 -18.61
C ARG A 436 24.94 -7.07 -17.50
N GLN A 437 24.55 -6.15 -16.62
CA GLN A 437 25.37 -5.73 -15.48
C GLN A 437 25.60 -6.89 -14.52
N ALA A 438 24.55 -7.62 -14.13
CA ALA A 438 24.67 -8.78 -13.25
C ALA A 438 25.60 -9.85 -13.83
N LEU A 439 25.53 -10.11 -15.14
CA LEU A 439 26.43 -11.06 -15.81
C LEU A 439 27.89 -10.61 -15.79
N VAL A 440 28.16 -9.32 -16.02
CA VAL A 440 29.51 -8.75 -15.95
C VAL A 440 30.02 -8.80 -14.51
N SER A 441 29.24 -8.33 -13.54
CA SER A 441 29.58 -8.36 -12.12
C SER A 441 29.87 -9.77 -11.61
N TYR A 442 29.10 -10.79 -12.02
CA TYR A 442 29.38 -12.18 -11.67
C TYR A 442 30.70 -12.70 -12.27
N ARG A 443 31.00 -12.36 -13.53
CA ARG A 443 32.27 -12.74 -14.18
C ARG A 443 33.47 -12.06 -13.50
N ASP A 444 33.31 -10.80 -13.14
CA ASP A 444 34.32 -10.01 -12.45
C ASP A 444 34.55 -10.55 -11.04
N ALA A 445 33.49 -10.83 -10.28
CA ALA A 445 33.57 -11.43 -8.94
C ALA A 445 34.28 -12.80 -8.97
N ARG A 446 33.98 -13.64 -9.98
CA ARG A 446 34.65 -14.93 -10.15
C ARG A 446 36.14 -14.78 -10.41
N THR A 447 36.51 -13.84 -11.28
CA THR A 447 37.91 -13.56 -11.63
C THR A 447 38.64 -12.93 -10.44
N SER A 448 37.99 -12.01 -9.72
CA SER A 448 38.48 -11.38 -8.49
C SER A 448 38.80 -12.42 -7.42
N LEU A 449 37.93 -13.43 -7.22
CA LEU A 449 38.19 -14.53 -6.29
C LEU A 449 39.43 -15.35 -6.68
N GLU A 450 39.61 -15.64 -7.98
CA GLU A 450 40.79 -16.35 -8.47
C GLU A 450 42.08 -15.54 -8.22
N VAL A 451 42.05 -14.24 -8.51
CA VAL A 451 43.18 -13.33 -8.29
C VAL A 451 43.50 -13.19 -6.80
N ALA A 452 42.48 -13.00 -5.96
CA ALA A 452 42.64 -12.86 -4.51
C ALA A 452 43.22 -14.13 -3.87
N ARG A 453 42.84 -15.33 -4.35
CA ARG A 453 43.45 -16.60 -3.92
C ARG A 453 44.95 -16.66 -4.23
N LYS A 454 45.34 -16.35 -5.47
CA LYS A 454 46.75 -16.32 -5.89
C LYS A 454 47.54 -15.26 -5.11
N GLN A 455 46.94 -14.10 -4.88
CA GLN A 455 47.54 -13.03 -4.08
C GLN A 455 47.76 -13.46 -2.63
N LEU A 456 46.80 -14.15 -2.02
CA LEU A 456 46.95 -14.68 -0.66
C LEU A 456 48.07 -15.70 -0.57
N GLU A 457 48.14 -16.63 -1.53
CA GLU A 457 49.19 -17.65 -1.57
C GLU A 457 50.59 -17.01 -1.69
N ALA A 458 50.76 -16.06 -2.62
CA ALA A 458 52.02 -15.34 -2.79
C ALA A 458 52.39 -14.48 -1.56
N ALA A 459 51.42 -13.76 -0.99
CA ALA A 459 51.63 -12.94 0.20
C ALA A 459 51.99 -13.80 1.43
N ARG A 460 51.42 -14.99 1.54
CA ARG A 460 51.75 -15.96 2.59
C ARG A 460 53.19 -16.45 2.46
N GLN A 461 53.61 -16.85 1.27
CA GLN A 461 55.00 -17.28 1.02
C GLN A 461 56.00 -16.15 1.29
N ALA A 462 55.68 -14.92 0.87
CA ALA A 462 56.51 -13.74 1.12
C ALA A 462 56.63 -13.43 2.62
N GLN A 463 55.52 -13.52 3.37
CA GLN A 463 55.51 -13.32 4.81
C GLN A 463 56.31 -14.40 5.56
N GLU A 464 56.17 -15.67 5.17
CA GLU A 464 56.95 -16.78 5.74
C GLU A 464 58.46 -16.57 5.51
N ALA A 465 58.86 -16.18 4.28
CA ALA A 465 60.25 -15.89 3.95
C ALA A 465 60.80 -14.68 4.72
N ALA A 466 60.02 -13.58 4.82
CA ALA A 466 60.40 -12.40 5.59
C ALA A 466 60.54 -12.71 7.08
N GLN A 467 59.64 -13.53 7.64
CA GLN A 467 59.68 -13.95 9.03
C GLN A 467 60.91 -14.80 9.35
N GLN A 468 61.29 -15.72 8.45
CA GLN A 468 62.53 -16.51 8.61
C GLN A 468 63.76 -15.61 8.56
N ARG A 469 63.86 -14.71 7.57
CA ARG A 469 64.99 -13.78 7.45
C ARG A 469 65.10 -12.86 8.66
N TYR A 470 63.98 -12.36 9.18
CA TYR A 470 63.96 -11.51 10.37
C TYR A 470 64.43 -12.26 11.63
N ARG A 471 64.00 -13.52 11.81
CA ARG A 471 64.49 -14.37 12.91
C ARG A 471 66.00 -14.63 12.85
N LEU A 472 66.56 -14.70 11.64
CA LEU A 472 67.99 -14.86 11.39
C LEU A 472 68.77 -13.53 11.40
N GLY A 473 68.11 -12.39 11.66
CA GLY A 473 68.73 -11.07 11.64
C GLY A 473 69.06 -10.53 10.24
N ALA A 474 68.64 -11.22 9.17
CA ALA A 474 68.91 -10.89 7.77
C ALA A 474 67.81 -10.05 7.09
N ALA A 475 66.81 -9.59 7.84
CA ALA A 475 65.77 -8.66 7.39
C ALA A 475 65.43 -7.67 8.51
N THR A 476 65.02 -6.47 8.12
CA THR A 476 64.59 -5.43 9.07
C THR A 476 63.16 -5.68 9.57
N TYR A 477 62.78 -5.02 10.69
CA TYR A 477 61.39 -5.04 11.13
C TYR A 477 60.45 -4.45 10.07
N VAL A 478 60.91 -3.43 9.33
CA VAL A 478 60.12 -2.79 8.27
C VAL A 478 59.76 -3.79 7.17
N GLU A 479 60.72 -4.61 6.71
CA GLU A 479 60.46 -5.69 5.72
C GLU A 479 59.41 -6.70 6.23
N LEU A 480 59.53 -7.14 7.49
CA LEU A 480 58.54 -8.04 8.09
C LEU A 480 57.17 -7.36 8.25
N ALA A 481 57.16 -6.09 8.64
CA ALA A 481 55.93 -5.31 8.82
C ALA A 481 55.20 -5.10 7.50
N GLU A 482 55.92 -4.81 6.42
CA GLU A 482 55.40 -4.73 5.05
C GLU A 482 54.83 -6.07 4.59
N ALA A 483 55.54 -7.18 4.81
CA ALA A 483 55.05 -8.50 4.43
C ALA A 483 53.79 -8.92 5.21
N ASN A 484 53.72 -8.60 6.51
CA ASN A 484 52.51 -8.83 7.32
C ASN A 484 51.34 -7.94 6.88
N ALA A 485 51.59 -6.69 6.48
CA ALA A 485 50.56 -5.81 5.95
C ALA A 485 50.01 -6.36 4.61
N ALA A 486 50.90 -6.77 3.70
CA ALA A 486 50.52 -7.39 2.43
C ALA A 486 49.69 -8.68 2.62
N LEU A 487 50.04 -9.52 3.60
CA LEU A 487 49.26 -10.72 3.94
C LEU A 487 47.88 -10.35 4.50
N ALA A 488 47.79 -9.36 5.39
CA ALA A 488 46.52 -8.90 5.95
C ALA A 488 45.58 -8.31 4.87
N ASP A 489 46.15 -7.56 3.93
CA ASP A 489 45.42 -7.01 2.79
C ASP A 489 44.95 -8.11 1.84
N ALA A 490 45.79 -9.11 1.55
CA ALA A 490 45.41 -10.25 0.72
C ALA A 490 44.31 -11.11 1.37
N ARG A 491 44.35 -11.32 2.69
CA ARG A 491 43.27 -11.99 3.45
C ARG A 491 41.96 -11.22 3.37
N THR A 492 42.02 -9.90 3.56
CA THR A 492 40.85 -9.02 3.44
C THR A 492 40.27 -9.07 2.03
N ALA A 493 41.12 -9.03 1.00
CA ALA A 493 40.69 -9.15 -0.40
C ALA A 493 40.02 -10.49 -0.69
N LEU A 494 40.54 -11.60 -0.15
CA LEU A 494 39.94 -12.92 -0.32
C LEU A 494 38.54 -12.98 0.32
N VAL A 495 38.40 -12.54 1.57
CA VAL A 495 37.11 -12.50 2.27
C VAL A 495 36.09 -11.70 1.46
N ASN A 496 36.47 -10.52 1.00
CA ASN A 496 35.58 -9.67 0.18
C ASN A 496 35.18 -10.37 -1.12
N ALA A 497 36.12 -10.98 -1.84
CA ALA A 497 35.84 -11.65 -3.11
C ALA A 497 34.97 -12.92 -2.94
N GLN A 498 35.08 -13.64 -1.82
CA GLN A 498 34.23 -14.80 -1.52
C GLN A 498 32.77 -14.38 -1.32
N PHE A 499 32.52 -13.37 -0.48
CA PHE A 499 31.16 -12.90 -0.21
C PHE A 499 30.55 -12.15 -1.40
N ASP A 500 31.35 -11.42 -2.18
CA ASP A 500 30.88 -10.77 -3.41
C ASP A 500 30.44 -11.81 -4.45
N LEU A 501 31.21 -12.89 -4.68
CA LEU A 501 30.80 -13.95 -5.60
C LEU A 501 29.48 -14.60 -5.18
N LEU A 502 29.30 -14.85 -3.87
CA LEU A 502 28.05 -15.38 -3.32
C LEU A 502 26.88 -14.43 -3.60
N LEU A 503 27.06 -13.14 -3.32
CA LEU A 503 26.03 -12.12 -3.58
C LEU A 503 25.69 -12.00 -5.07
N GLN A 504 26.70 -11.95 -5.95
CA GLN A 504 26.47 -11.81 -7.40
C GLN A 504 25.77 -13.03 -8.00
N ARG A 505 25.98 -14.22 -7.44
CA ARG A 505 25.25 -15.43 -7.86
C ARG A 505 23.76 -15.30 -7.56
N GLU A 506 23.42 -14.90 -6.34
CA GLU A 506 22.03 -14.73 -5.90
C GLU A 506 21.36 -13.53 -6.60
N ASN A 507 22.14 -12.50 -6.94
CA ASN A 507 21.69 -11.36 -7.74
C ASN A 507 21.21 -11.79 -9.14
N ILE A 508 21.85 -12.79 -9.77
CA ILE A 508 21.37 -13.31 -11.06
C ILE A 508 19.97 -13.91 -10.93
N ASP A 509 19.72 -14.68 -9.87
CA ASP A 509 18.42 -15.32 -9.64
C ASP A 509 17.35 -14.25 -9.31
N TYR A 510 17.72 -13.20 -8.60
CA TYR A 510 16.88 -12.02 -8.35
C TYR A 510 16.53 -11.23 -9.64
N ILE A 511 17.50 -10.97 -10.50
CA ILE A 511 17.30 -10.23 -11.76
C ILE A 511 16.51 -11.05 -12.78
N THR A 512 16.68 -12.37 -12.80
CA THR A 512 15.87 -13.27 -13.65
C THR A 512 14.45 -13.47 -13.10
N GLY A 513 14.18 -13.05 -11.86
CA GLY A 513 12.88 -13.23 -11.21
C GLY A 513 12.62 -14.67 -10.77
N THR A 514 13.66 -15.51 -10.71
CA THR A 514 13.59 -16.91 -10.29
C THR A 514 13.94 -17.13 -8.82
N LEU A 515 14.39 -16.07 -8.12
CA LEU A 515 14.66 -16.10 -6.69
C LEU A 515 13.43 -16.62 -5.94
N ASP A 516 13.56 -17.82 -5.40
CA ASP A 516 12.56 -18.47 -4.58
C ASP A 516 12.69 -17.98 -3.13
N PRO A 517 11.65 -17.34 -2.57
CA PRO A 517 11.65 -16.85 -1.19
C PRO A 517 11.91 -17.91 -0.13
N GLU A 518 11.72 -19.19 -0.42
CA GLU A 518 11.77 -20.28 0.58
C GLU A 518 12.94 -21.25 0.34
N SER A 519 13.74 -21.01 -0.71
CA SER A 519 14.91 -21.84 -1.01
C SER A 519 16.09 -21.48 -0.09
N PRO A 520 16.78 -22.47 0.52
CA PRO A 520 17.99 -22.23 1.30
C PRO A 520 19.12 -21.69 0.41
N LEU A 521 20.00 -20.84 0.97
CA LEU A 521 21.15 -20.30 0.23
C LEU A 521 21.93 -21.42 -0.44
N ALA A 522 22.03 -21.36 -1.77
CA ALA A 522 22.72 -22.37 -2.54
C ALA A 522 24.23 -22.29 -2.25
N PRO A 523 24.91 -23.42 -2.00
CA PRO A 523 26.36 -23.46 -1.75
C PRO A 523 27.15 -23.03 -2.98
#